data_AF-A0A9P9KQV3-F1
#
_entry.id   AF-A0A9P9KQV3-F1
#
_cell.length_a   1.000
_cell.length_b   1.000
_cell.length_c   1.000
_cell.angle_alpha   90.00
_cell.angle_beta   90.00
_cell.angle_gamma   90.00
#
_symmetry.space_group_name_H-M   'P 1'
#
loop_
_entity.id
_entity.type
_entity.pdbx_description
1 polymer ?
#
loop_
_entity_poly.entity_id
_entity_poly.type
_entity_poly.pdbx_seq_one_letter_code
_entity_poly.pdbx_strand_id
1 'polypeptide(L)'
;MLQNPRLSSHSMTSQKSSSPGSDIYSSHPCVCFPPYNSTAELEPITEDYVQSDEADMGMTYDELSRFGRLRKESKLGPYGMFLRLLDEWGGEGKMSPRDVATKVKRFHGFHYINRHKQAVATPAVHVENYSPDDHRFDLRPLVYPSPWQSWSFQKIDKRVEALEKALEKKKAASASK
;
A
#
# COMPACT_ATOMS: atom_id res chain seq x y z
N MET A 1 14.04 -52.38 -68.10
CA MET A 1 14.41 -51.17 -68.87
C MET A 1 13.92 -49.96 -68.09
N LEU A 2 14.59 -48.84 -67.90
CA LEU A 2 15.94 -48.33 -68.12
C LEU A 2 15.90 -46.94 -67.42
N GLN A 3 16.95 -46.61 -66.67
CA GLN A 3 17.49 -45.25 -66.42
C GLN A 3 16.64 -44.16 -65.74
N ASN A 4 17.15 -43.66 -64.60
CA ASN A 4 17.05 -42.23 -64.22
C ASN A 4 18.05 -41.41 -65.05
N PRO A 5 17.76 -40.12 -65.34
CA PRO A 5 18.65 -39.06 -64.82
C PRO A 5 17.97 -37.70 -64.49
N ARG A 6 18.77 -36.88 -63.79
CA ARG A 6 18.56 -35.54 -63.20
C ARG A 6 18.14 -34.43 -64.19
N LEU A 7 17.56 -33.34 -63.64
CA LEU A 7 17.98 -31.91 -63.71
C LEU A 7 16.81 -31.01 -63.21
N SER A 8 16.96 -30.29 -62.09
CA SER A 8 17.47 -28.91 -61.96
C SER A 8 16.40 -27.82 -62.13
N SER A 9 16.30 -26.97 -61.09
CA SER A 9 16.16 -25.51 -61.14
C SER A 9 14.90 -24.87 -60.53
N HIS A 10 15.20 -23.91 -59.64
CA HIS A 10 14.46 -22.72 -59.25
C HIS A 10 13.65 -22.76 -57.94
N SER A 11 14.35 -22.31 -56.90
CA SER A 11 13.80 -21.62 -55.75
C SER A 11 12.90 -20.46 -56.19
N MET A 12 11.65 -20.46 -55.74
CA MET A 12 10.87 -19.22 -55.60
C MET A 12 10.55 -19.03 -54.12
N THR A 13 11.39 -18.20 -53.51
CA THR A 13 11.08 -17.47 -52.29
C THR A 13 9.75 -16.74 -52.49
N SER A 14 8.73 -17.15 -51.74
CA SER A 14 7.46 -16.41 -51.67
C SER A 14 7.74 -15.05 -51.03
N GLN A 15 7.76 -14.01 -51.86
CA GLN A 15 7.78 -12.63 -51.43
C GLN A 15 6.50 -12.36 -50.63
N LYS A 16 6.62 -12.19 -49.30
CA LYS A 16 5.58 -11.51 -48.52
C LYS A 16 5.56 -10.06 -48.97
N SER A 17 4.52 -9.70 -49.72
CA SER A 17 4.20 -8.33 -50.07
C SER A 17 4.00 -7.51 -48.80
N SER A 18 4.91 -6.56 -48.58
CA SER A 18 4.73 -5.47 -47.64
C SER A 18 3.54 -4.62 -48.09
N SER A 19 2.44 -4.68 -47.34
CA SER A 19 1.38 -3.67 -47.43
C SER A 19 1.69 -2.58 -46.39
N PRO A 20 1.91 -1.32 -46.80
CA PRO A 20 2.17 -0.22 -45.87
C PRO A 20 0.82 0.35 -45.44
N GLY A 21 0.38 0.06 -44.21
CA GLY A 21 -0.87 0.63 -43.74
C GLY A 21 -1.40 0.01 -42.46
N SER A 22 -0.86 0.45 -41.32
CA SER A 22 -1.59 0.53 -40.05
C SER A 22 -0.79 1.15 -38.89
N ASP A 23 0.43 1.65 -39.08
CA ASP A 23 1.24 2.21 -37.99
C ASP A 23 0.94 3.71 -37.73
N ILE A 24 -0.33 4.04 -37.46
CA ILE A 24 -0.72 5.39 -37.00
C ILE A 24 -1.36 5.36 -35.59
N TYR A 25 -1.67 4.17 -35.05
CA TYR A 25 -2.28 4.02 -33.71
C TYR A 25 -1.44 3.22 -32.69
N SER A 26 -0.11 3.14 -32.86
CA SER A 26 0.79 2.47 -31.91
C SER A 26 1.46 3.42 -30.90
N SER A 27 1.25 4.73 -31.01
CA SER A 27 1.72 5.69 -30.01
C SER A 27 0.73 5.80 -28.84
N HIS A 28 0.54 4.71 -28.09
CA HIS A 28 -0.02 4.84 -26.75
C HIS A 28 1.10 5.37 -25.85
N PRO A 29 1.08 6.64 -25.41
CA PRO A 29 2.15 7.21 -24.59
C PRO A 29 2.31 6.51 -23.23
N CYS A 30 1.37 5.63 -22.87
CA CYS A 30 1.37 4.85 -21.64
C CYS A 30 2.49 3.78 -21.57
N VAL A 31 3.10 3.40 -22.70
CA VAL A 31 4.18 2.38 -22.73
C VAL A 31 5.56 2.97 -22.41
N CYS A 32 5.68 4.30 -22.29
CA CYS A 32 6.95 4.98 -22.00
C CYS A 32 7.26 5.16 -20.51
N PHE A 33 6.43 4.65 -19.60
CA PHE A 33 6.77 4.65 -18.18
C PHE A 33 7.47 3.31 -17.82
N PRO A 34 8.81 3.28 -17.73
CA PRO A 34 9.50 2.11 -17.19
C PRO A 34 9.04 1.85 -15.74
N PRO A 35 9.32 0.68 -15.14
CA PRO A 35 9.06 0.42 -13.73
C PRO A 35 10.05 1.22 -12.87
N TYR A 36 9.94 2.54 -12.91
CA TYR A 36 10.67 3.44 -12.04
C TYR A 36 9.95 3.44 -10.68
N ASN A 37 10.75 3.39 -9.63
CA ASN A 37 10.30 3.46 -8.24
C ASN A 37 9.65 4.82 -7.96
N SER A 38 8.59 4.82 -7.14
CA SER A 38 7.89 6.03 -6.72
C SER A 38 8.80 6.89 -5.83
N THR A 39 9.50 7.85 -6.44
CA THR A 39 10.45 8.75 -5.78
C THR A 39 10.03 10.20 -5.96
N ALA A 40 10.12 11.00 -4.90
CA ALA A 40 9.99 12.45 -4.99
C ALA A 40 11.39 13.06 -5.12
N GLU A 41 11.72 13.67 -6.26
CA GLU A 41 13.05 14.21 -6.56
C GLU A 41 13.28 15.60 -5.92
N LEU A 42 13.04 15.72 -4.60
CA LEU A 42 13.15 16.99 -3.88
C LEU A 42 14.54 17.19 -3.25
N GLU A 43 15.22 16.11 -2.91
CA GLU A 43 16.55 16.09 -2.32
C GLU A 43 17.58 15.56 -3.34
N PRO A 44 18.87 15.94 -3.24
CA PRO A 44 19.88 15.45 -4.18
C PRO A 44 20.02 13.93 -4.07
N ILE A 45 19.79 13.24 -5.19
CA ILE A 45 19.94 11.78 -5.30
C ILE A 45 21.43 11.43 -5.13
N THR A 46 21.75 10.58 -4.15
CA THR A 46 23.06 9.95 -4.02
C THR A 46 22.94 8.46 -4.33
N GLU A 47 24.06 7.78 -4.57
CA GLU A 47 24.05 6.33 -4.88
C GLU A 47 23.39 5.48 -3.77
N ASP A 48 23.42 5.97 -2.53
CA ASP A 48 22.91 5.27 -1.34
C ASP A 48 21.52 5.74 -0.88
N TYR A 49 21.02 6.88 -1.38
CA TYR A 49 19.77 7.49 -0.89
C TYR A 49 18.78 7.73 -2.02
N VAL A 50 17.68 7.00 -1.92
CA VAL A 50 16.53 7.10 -2.81
C VAL A 50 15.33 7.46 -1.96
N GLN A 51 14.71 8.60 -2.24
CA GLN A 51 13.56 9.13 -1.49
C GLN A 51 12.28 8.34 -1.83
N SER A 52 12.13 7.15 -1.26
CA SER A 52 10.89 6.38 -1.41
C SER A 52 9.78 6.93 -0.51
N ASP A 53 8.60 7.11 -1.09
CA ASP A 53 7.40 7.60 -0.43
C ASP A 53 6.92 6.71 0.73
N GLU A 54 6.97 5.38 0.56
CA GLU A 54 6.60 4.42 1.61
C GLU A 54 7.53 4.48 2.82
N ALA A 55 8.82 4.74 2.62
CA ALA A 55 9.78 4.89 3.72
C ALA A 55 9.51 6.16 4.53
N ASP A 56 9.18 7.27 3.86
CA ASP A 56 8.81 8.53 4.53
C ASP A 56 7.49 8.41 5.31
N MET A 57 6.48 7.76 4.71
CA MET A 57 5.21 7.48 5.40
C MET A 57 5.37 6.48 6.56
N GLY A 58 6.38 5.60 6.49
CA GLY A 58 6.65 4.56 7.47
C GLY A 58 5.62 3.43 7.48
N MET A 59 4.93 3.22 6.36
CA MET A 59 3.94 2.17 6.11
C MET A 59 3.74 1.98 4.60
N THR A 60 3.39 0.78 4.16
CA THR A 60 3.17 0.48 2.73
C THR A 60 1.80 0.97 2.26
N TYR A 61 1.63 1.12 0.94
CA TYR A 61 0.35 1.51 0.36
C TYR A 61 -0.79 0.52 0.66
N ASP A 62 -0.49 -0.79 0.70
CA ASP A 62 -1.46 -1.83 1.04
C ASP A 62 -1.95 -1.70 2.50
N GLU A 63 -1.03 -1.42 3.43
CA GLU A 63 -1.36 -1.16 4.82
C GLU A 63 -2.20 0.10 4.97
N LEU A 64 -1.84 1.17 4.25
CA LEU A 64 -2.55 2.44 4.27
C LEU A 64 -3.99 2.31 3.74
N SER A 65 -4.18 1.55 2.66
CA SER A 65 -5.50 1.23 2.12
C SER A 65 -6.35 0.47 3.14
N ARG A 66 -5.75 -0.51 3.83
CA ARG A 66 -6.44 -1.25 4.90
C ARG A 66 -6.86 -0.33 6.06
N PHE A 67 -5.97 0.54 6.53
CA PHE A 67 -6.31 1.51 7.58
C PHE A 67 -7.44 2.46 7.16
N GLY A 68 -7.42 2.93 5.90
CA GLY A 68 -8.46 3.80 5.33
C GLY A 68 -9.85 3.16 5.39
N ARG A 69 -9.96 1.90 4.94
CA ARG A 69 -11.21 1.12 4.98
C ARG A 69 -11.69 0.88 6.41
N LEU A 70 -10.80 0.45 7.32
CA LEU A 70 -11.17 0.22 8.72
C LEU A 70 -11.68 1.51 9.41
N ARG A 71 -11.08 2.66 9.07
CA ARG A 71 -11.49 3.96 9.62
C ARG A 71 -12.85 4.41 9.10
N LYS A 72 -13.09 4.32 7.79
CA LYS A 72 -14.27 4.92 7.15
C LYS A 72 -15.43 3.93 7.00
N GLU A 73 -15.17 2.74 6.48
CA GLU A 73 -16.20 1.73 6.19
C GLU A 73 -16.59 1.00 7.48
N SER A 74 -15.61 0.47 8.21
CA SER A 74 -15.85 -0.25 9.48
C SER A 74 -16.08 0.67 10.68
N LYS A 75 -15.90 1.99 10.51
CA LYS A 75 -16.10 3.04 11.53
C LYS A 75 -15.31 2.79 12.83
N LEU A 76 -14.11 2.22 12.72
CA LEU A 76 -13.30 1.89 13.88
C LEU A 76 -12.41 3.07 14.28
N GLY A 77 -12.41 3.38 15.58
CA GLY A 77 -11.41 4.25 16.19
C GLY A 77 -10.08 3.53 16.43
N PRO A 78 -9.06 4.20 17.01
CA PRO A 78 -7.72 3.64 17.15
C PRO A 78 -7.69 2.30 17.88
N TYR A 79 -8.42 2.19 19.00
CA TYR A 79 -8.47 0.94 19.77
C TYR A 79 -9.22 -0.18 19.04
N GLY A 80 -10.34 0.14 18.37
CA GLY A 80 -11.10 -0.86 17.61
C GLY A 80 -10.33 -1.38 16.40
N MET A 81 -9.61 -0.47 15.71
CA MET A 81 -8.72 -0.79 14.60
C MET A 81 -7.59 -1.71 15.06
N PHE A 82 -6.95 -1.40 16.20
CA PHE A 82 -5.92 -2.26 16.79
C PHE A 82 -6.43 -3.68 17.06
N LEU A 83 -7.61 -3.84 17.66
CA LEU A 83 -8.16 -5.17 17.93
C LEU A 83 -8.41 -5.97 16.65
N ARG A 84 -8.98 -5.34 15.61
CA ARG A 84 -9.22 -6.02 14.32
C ARG A 84 -7.92 -6.43 13.63
N LEU A 85 -6.92 -5.57 13.64
CA LEU A 85 -5.62 -5.86 13.04
C LEU A 85 -4.84 -6.91 13.84
N LEU A 86 -5.02 -6.97 15.16
CA LEU A 86 -4.45 -8.05 15.95
C LEU A 86 -4.99 -9.41 15.52
N ASP A 87 -6.30 -9.51 15.24
CA ASP A 87 -6.90 -10.75 14.78
C ASP A 87 -6.42 -11.10 13.35
N GLU A 88 -6.42 -10.11 12.46
CA GLU A 88 -6.02 -10.29 11.05
C GLU A 88 -4.53 -10.60 10.88
N TRP A 89 -3.64 -9.80 11.46
CA TRP A 89 -2.19 -9.94 11.28
C TRP A 89 -1.54 -10.85 12.32
N GLY A 90 -2.17 -11.02 13.49
CA GLY A 90 -1.70 -11.94 14.53
C GLY A 90 -2.01 -13.39 14.22
N GLY A 91 -3.11 -13.69 13.54
CA GLY A 91 -3.44 -15.06 13.09
C GLY A 91 -2.47 -15.60 12.05
N GLU A 92 -1.96 -14.72 11.18
CA GLU A 92 -1.02 -15.07 10.12
C GLU A 92 0.46 -15.07 10.58
N GLY A 93 0.72 -14.77 11.86
CA GLY A 93 2.09 -14.71 12.41
C GLY A 93 2.98 -13.63 11.81
N LYS A 94 2.39 -12.64 11.11
CA LYS A 94 3.14 -11.65 10.33
C LYS A 94 3.79 -10.56 11.18
N MET A 95 3.16 -10.16 12.29
CA MET A 95 3.63 -9.04 13.12
C MET A 95 3.39 -9.25 14.61
N SER A 96 4.25 -8.66 15.44
CA SER A 96 4.04 -8.65 16.89
C SER A 96 2.94 -7.66 17.29
N PRO A 97 2.22 -7.88 18.40
CA PRO A 97 1.22 -6.93 18.89
C PRO A 97 1.75 -5.51 19.08
N ARG A 98 3.04 -5.36 19.38
CA ARG A 98 3.71 -4.08 19.56
C ARG A 98 3.94 -3.34 18.25
N ASP A 99 4.26 -4.07 17.18
CA ASP A 99 4.43 -3.51 15.84
C ASP A 99 3.09 -2.99 15.31
N VAL A 100 2.03 -3.80 15.47
CA VAL A 100 0.66 -3.39 15.10
C VAL A 100 0.25 -2.11 15.85
N ALA A 101 0.49 -2.06 17.16
CA ALA A 101 0.20 -0.88 17.97
C ALA A 101 0.97 0.36 17.47
N THR A 102 2.25 0.20 17.11
CA THR A 102 3.08 1.29 16.60
C THR A 102 2.54 1.84 15.28
N LYS A 103 2.16 0.95 14.35
CA LYS A 103 1.58 1.36 13.06
C LYS A 103 0.24 2.07 13.22
N VAL A 104 -0.67 1.52 14.03
CA VAL A 104 -1.98 2.14 14.29
C VAL A 104 -1.83 3.53 14.91
N LYS A 105 -0.89 3.67 15.87
CA LYS A 105 -0.59 4.96 16.50
C LYS A 105 -0.01 5.97 15.52
N ARG A 106 0.93 5.54 14.65
CA ARG A 106 1.49 6.38 13.58
C ARG A 106 0.40 6.87 12.63
N PHE A 107 -0.43 5.96 12.12
CA PHE A 107 -1.53 6.29 11.20
C PHE A 107 -2.48 7.34 11.80
N HIS A 108 -3.01 7.09 13.00
CA HIS A 108 -3.91 8.05 13.65
C HIS A 108 -3.20 9.34 14.05
N GLY A 109 -1.94 9.27 14.46
CA GLY A 109 -1.12 10.43 14.80
C GLY A 109 -0.98 11.39 13.61
N PHE A 110 -0.50 10.89 12.47
CA PHE A 110 -0.38 11.69 11.26
C PHE A 110 -1.72 12.11 10.68
N HIS A 111 -2.76 11.27 10.79
CA HIS A 111 -4.12 11.65 10.38
C HIS A 111 -4.63 12.85 11.17
N TYR A 112 -4.42 12.89 12.49
CA TYR A 112 -4.88 13.98 13.34
C TYR A 112 -4.09 15.28 13.09
N ILE A 113 -2.76 15.18 12.95
CA ILE A 113 -1.90 16.33 12.67
C ILE A 113 -2.23 16.94 11.31
N ASN A 114 -2.37 16.09 10.28
CA ASN A 114 -2.55 16.54 8.90
C ASN A 114 -4.02 16.76 8.50
N ARG A 115 -4.99 16.62 9.40
CA ARG A 115 -6.41 16.72 9.02
C ARG A 115 -6.76 18.07 8.40
N HIS A 116 -6.16 19.15 8.89
CA HIS A 116 -6.34 20.50 8.32
C HIS A 116 -6.02 20.57 6.82
N LYS A 117 -5.11 19.73 6.30
CA LYS A 117 -4.80 19.68 4.86
C LYS A 117 -5.99 19.22 4.02
N GLN A 118 -6.89 18.43 4.60
CA GLN A 118 -8.10 17.97 3.92
C GLN A 118 -9.18 19.06 3.82
N ALA A 119 -9.14 20.10 4.67
CA ALA A 119 -10.07 21.22 4.57
C ALA A 119 -9.85 22.06 3.30
N VAL A 120 -8.60 22.13 2.85
CA VAL A 120 -8.15 22.94 1.71
C VAL A 120 -7.75 22.09 0.50
N ALA A 121 -8.00 20.77 0.55
CA ALA A 121 -7.70 19.88 -0.56
C ALA A 121 -8.55 20.23 -1.79
N THR A 122 -7.99 20.03 -2.99
CA THR A 122 -8.71 20.25 -4.22
C THR A 122 -9.87 19.26 -4.35
N PRO A 123 -11.05 19.69 -4.82
CA PRO A 123 -12.18 18.78 -5.01
C PRO A 123 -11.80 17.70 -6.03
N ALA A 124 -11.97 16.45 -5.63
CA ALA A 124 -11.63 15.28 -6.44
C ALA A 124 -12.89 14.48 -6.82
N VAL A 125 -12.78 13.69 -7.89
CA VAL A 125 -13.83 12.74 -8.27
C VAL A 125 -13.95 11.65 -7.21
N HIS A 126 -15.18 11.33 -6.83
CA HIS A 126 -15.44 10.26 -5.88
C HIS A 126 -15.40 8.91 -6.60
N VAL A 127 -14.40 8.08 -6.26
CA VAL A 127 -14.22 6.73 -6.82
C VAL A 127 -14.31 5.65 -5.74
N GLU A 128 -13.81 5.94 -4.52
CA GLU A 128 -13.70 4.97 -3.43
C GLU A 128 -14.59 5.33 -2.24
N ASN A 129 -15.22 4.30 -1.65
CA ASN A 129 -16.12 4.43 -0.49
C ASN A 129 -15.42 4.82 0.82
N TYR A 130 -14.09 4.81 0.85
CA TYR A 130 -13.30 5.23 2.01
C TYR A 130 -12.60 6.59 1.81
N SER A 131 -13.04 7.39 0.83
CA SER A 131 -12.48 8.72 0.56
C SER A 131 -12.43 9.61 1.82
N PRO A 132 -11.32 10.35 2.04
CA PRO A 132 -11.16 11.23 3.21
C PRO A 132 -11.69 12.66 3.01
N ASP A 133 -12.40 12.95 1.91
CA ASP A 133 -12.90 14.29 1.56
C ASP A 133 -13.75 14.92 2.67
N ASP A 134 -13.34 16.09 3.16
CA ASP A 134 -14.02 16.79 4.26
C ASP A 134 -15.21 17.64 3.79
N HIS A 135 -15.34 17.96 2.50
CA HIS A 135 -16.39 18.86 2.04
C HIS A 135 -17.76 18.20 1.94
N ARG A 136 -17.82 16.92 1.57
CA ARG A 136 -19.10 16.22 1.36
C ARG A 136 -19.16 14.85 2.03
N PHE A 137 -18.08 14.09 2.00
CA PHE A 137 -18.17 12.66 2.28
C PHE A 137 -17.75 12.25 3.69
N ASP A 138 -16.74 12.90 4.27
CA ASP A 138 -16.11 12.52 5.55
C ASP A 138 -16.03 13.70 6.52
N LEU A 139 -17.18 14.30 6.84
CA LEU A 139 -17.29 15.41 7.79
C LEU A 139 -16.72 15.03 9.17
N ARG A 140 -15.59 15.63 9.54
CA ARG A 140 -14.92 15.39 10.83
C ARG A 140 -14.29 16.67 11.38
N PRO A 141 -13.98 16.73 12.69
CA PRO A 141 -13.26 17.87 13.25
C PRO A 141 -11.92 18.11 12.55
N LEU A 142 -11.60 19.37 12.28
CA LEU A 142 -10.33 19.76 11.67
C LEU A 142 -9.17 19.76 12.67
N VAL A 143 -9.47 20.16 13.92
CA VAL A 143 -8.48 20.27 14.99
C VAL A 143 -8.71 19.13 15.98
N TYR A 144 -7.79 18.18 16.02
CA TYR A 144 -7.78 17.10 16.98
C TYR A 144 -6.90 17.44 18.19
N PRO A 145 -7.25 16.96 19.39
CA PRO A 145 -6.34 17.02 20.53
C PRO A 145 -5.12 16.14 20.27
N SER A 146 -4.06 16.38 21.05
CA SER A 146 -2.81 15.62 20.98
C SER A 146 -3.05 14.10 21.05
N PRO A 147 -2.71 13.32 19.99
CA PRO A 147 -2.99 11.88 19.94
C PRO A 147 -2.26 11.09 21.02
N TRP A 148 -1.05 11.51 21.41
CA TRP A 148 -0.20 10.78 22.38
C TRP A 148 -0.75 10.81 23.80
N GLN A 149 -1.58 11.80 24.13
CA GLN A 149 -2.26 11.89 25.43
C GLN A 149 -3.67 11.30 25.38
N SER A 150 -4.10 10.76 24.23
CA SER A 150 -5.44 10.23 24.07
C SER A 150 -5.63 8.95 24.88
N TRP A 151 -6.82 8.82 25.48
CA TRP A 151 -7.24 7.61 26.20
C TRP A 151 -7.10 6.35 25.33
N SER A 152 -7.37 6.47 24.03
CA SER A 152 -7.27 5.38 23.07
C SER A 152 -5.86 4.80 23.00
N PHE A 153 -4.84 5.66 22.95
CA PHE A 153 -3.45 5.22 22.85
C PHE A 153 -2.98 4.56 24.15
N GLN A 154 -3.32 5.15 25.30
CA GLN A 154 -3.03 4.57 26.61
C GLN A 154 -3.70 3.20 26.77
N LYS A 155 -4.91 3.03 26.24
CA LYS A 155 -5.62 1.74 26.28
C LYS A 155 -4.96 0.69 25.39
N ILE A 156 -4.43 1.09 24.24
CA ILE A 156 -3.63 0.20 23.37
C ILE A 156 -2.39 -0.26 24.13
N ASP A 157 -1.64 0.66 24.77
CA ASP A 157 -0.43 0.30 25.53
C ASP A 157 -0.72 -0.71 26.64
N LYS A 158 -1.73 -0.45 27.48
CA LYS A 158 -2.16 -1.39 28.52
C LYS A 158 -2.55 -2.76 27.95
N ARG A 159 -3.16 -2.79 26.76
CA ARG A 159 -3.54 -4.05 26.11
C ARG A 159 -2.34 -4.79 25.56
N VAL A 160 -1.37 -4.10 24.96
CA VAL A 160 -0.11 -4.69 24.49
C VAL A 160 0.66 -5.30 25.66
N GLU A 161 0.83 -4.56 26.76
CA GLU A 161 1.49 -5.07 27.97
C GLU A 161 0.81 -6.33 28.52
N ALA A 162 -0.53 -6.37 28.52
CA ALA A 162 -1.27 -7.54 28.96
C ALA A 162 -1.06 -8.76 28.04
N LEU A 163 -0.97 -8.54 26.73
CA LEU A 163 -0.70 -9.59 25.75
C LEU A 163 0.74 -10.11 25.86
N GLU A 164 1.72 -9.23 26.04
CA GLU A 164 3.13 -9.61 26.24
C GLU A 164 3.28 -10.47 27.50
N LYS A 165 2.71 -10.05 28.63
CA LYS A 165 2.69 -10.85 29.87
C LYS A 165 2.01 -12.21 29.69
N ALA A 166 0.94 -12.28 28.89
CA ALA A 166 0.26 -13.54 28.60
C ALA A 166 1.11 -14.47 27.72
N LEU A 167 1.85 -13.92 26.75
CA LEU A 167 2.78 -14.68 25.92
C LEU A 167 3.97 -15.22 26.73
N GLU A 168 4.53 -14.42 27.64
CA GLU A 168 5.59 -14.87 28.56
C GLU A 168 5.12 -16.02 29.46
N LYS A 169 3.92 -15.91 30.03
CA LYS A 169 3.31 -16.99 30.84
C LYS A 169 3.13 -18.27 30.03
N LYS A 170 2.66 -18.16 28.77
CA LYS A 170 2.53 -19.32 27.88
C LYS A 170 3.87 -19.97 27.58
N LYS A 171 4.91 -19.17 27.31
CA LYS A 171 6.28 -19.65 27.07
C LYS A 171 6.87 -20.35 28.30
N ALA A 172 6.67 -19.79 29.49
CA ALA A 172 7.10 -20.40 30.75
C ALA A 172 6.38 -21.74 31.00
N ALA A 173 5.06 -21.80 30.75
CA ALA A 173 4.28 -23.03 30.88
C ALA A 173 4.69 -24.12 29.88
N SER A 174 5.06 -23.76 28.64
CA SER A 174 5.57 -24.71 27.65
C SER A 174 7.00 -25.19 27.95
N ALA A 175 7.84 -24.38 28.61
CA ALA A 175 9.21 -24.75 28.96
C ALA A 175 9.29 -25.67 30.19
N SER A 176 8.26 -25.68 31.03
CA SER A 176 8.16 -26.54 32.22
C SER A 176 7.58 -27.94 31.92
N LYS A 177 7.19 -28.21 30.67
CA LYS A 177 6.50 -29.43 30.24
C LYS A 177 7.38 -30.23 29.29
#